data_AF-A0A948HVZ3-F1
#
_entry.id   AF-A0A948HVZ3-F1
#
_cell.length_a   1.000
_cell.length_b   1.000
_cell.length_c   1.000
_cell.angle_alpha   90.00
_cell.angle_beta   90.00
_cell.angle_gamma   90.00
#
_symmetry.space_group_name_H-M   'P 1'
#
loop_
_entity.id
_entity.type
_entity.pdbx_description
1 polymer ?
#
loop_
_entity_poly.entity_id
_entity_poly.type
_entity_poly.pdbx_seq_one_letter_code
_entity_poly.pdbx_strand_id
1 'polypeptide(L)' 'MLNIQIDNPALEADLKQAFGDNPQSVARAFAEFVQTKRINDDIKVSLSQLEQGQALKSADVFNSIRARYE' A
#
# COMPACT_ATOMS: atom_id res chain seq x y z
N MET A 1 -11.10 4.91 13.58
CA MET A 1 -12.05 4.77 12.45
C MET A 1 -11.71 5.84 11.43
N LEU A 2 -11.50 5.48 10.16
CA LEU A 2 -11.32 6.43 9.07
C LEU A 2 -12.69 7.07 8.78
N ASN A 3 -12.80 8.37 8.99
CA ASN A 3 -14.02 9.11 8.63
C ASN A 3 -13.82 9.62 7.19
N ILE A 4 -14.46 8.97 6.22
CA ILE A 4 -14.38 9.34 4.80
C ILE A 4 -15.56 10.25 4.50
N GLN A 5 -15.28 11.49 4.11
CA GLN A 5 -16.26 12.41 3.58
C GLN A 5 -16.12 12.45 2.05
N ILE A 6 -17.20 12.24 1.33
CA ILE A 6 -17.23 12.24 -0.13
C ILE A 6 -17.96 13.52 -0.56
N ASP A 7 -17.20 14.55 -0.94
CA ASP A 7 -17.77 15.85 -1.33
C ASP A 7 -18.23 15.88 -2.80
N ASN A 8 -18.11 14.77 -3.53
CA ASN A 8 -18.55 14.62 -4.91
C ASN A 8 -19.77 13.69 -5.00
N PRO A 9 -20.97 14.22 -5.32
CA PRO A 9 -22.21 13.43 -5.31
C PRO A 9 -22.26 12.36 -6.41
N ALA A 10 -21.58 12.56 -7.54
CA ALA A 10 -21.50 11.53 -8.59
C ALA A 10 -20.65 10.34 -8.12
N LEU A 11 -19.51 10.64 -7.49
CA LEU A 11 -18.65 9.61 -6.89
C LEU A 11 -19.37 8.88 -5.73
N GLU A 12 -20.14 9.60 -4.92
CA GLU A 12 -20.94 8.99 -3.86
C GLU A 12 -21.96 8.00 -4.42
N ALA A 13 -22.65 8.36 -5.51
CA ALA A 13 -23.60 7.47 -6.19
C ALA A 13 -22.91 6.21 -6.75
N ASP A 14 -21.77 6.38 -7.42
CA ASP A 14 -20.99 5.26 -7.97
C ASP A 14 -20.51 4.30 -6.86
N LEU A 15 -20.04 4.86 -5.74
CA LEU A 15 -19.59 4.08 -4.58
C LEU A 15 -20.75 3.33 -3.90
N LYS A 16 -21.92 3.96 -3.77
CA LYS A 16 -23.14 3.30 -3.28
C LYS A 16 -23.60 2.18 -4.21
N GLN A 17 -23.50 2.36 -5.52
CA GLN A 17 -23.81 1.31 -6.49
C GLN A 17 -22.84 0.13 -6.38
N ALA A 18 -21.55 0.39 -6.20
CA ALA A 18 -20.51 -0.64 -6.17
C ALA A 18 -20.42 -1.38 -4.82
N PHE A 19 -20.62 -0.69 -3.69
CA PHE A 19 -20.37 -1.21 -2.34
C PHE A 19 -21.61 -1.21 -1.42
N GLY A 20 -22.76 -0.79 -1.95
CA GLY A 20 -24.02 -0.63 -1.21
C GLY A 20 -24.06 0.61 -0.34
N ASP A 21 -25.20 0.83 0.33
CA ASP A 21 -25.41 1.94 1.27
C ASP A 21 -24.73 1.75 2.64
N ASN A 22 -23.68 0.91 2.72
CA ASN A 22 -22.93 0.71 3.95
C ASN A 22 -21.59 1.49 3.90
N PRO A 23 -21.46 2.60 4.66
CA PRO A 23 -20.23 3.38 4.72
C PRO A 23 -19.00 2.56 5.15
N GLN A 24 -19.18 1.50 5.94
CA GLN A 24 -18.08 0.64 6.36
C GLN A 24 -17.49 -0.18 5.21
N SER A 25 -18.32 -0.59 4.23
CA SER A 25 -17.87 -1.30 3.03
C SER A 25 -16.96 -0.41 2.20
N VAL A 26 -17.35 0.86 2.00
CA VAL A 26 -16.54 1.86 1.28
C VAL A 26 -15.23 2.13 2.02
N ALA A 27 -15.27 2.30 3.34
CA ALA A 27 -14.07 2.51 4.14
C ALA A 27 -13.09 1.33 4.08
N ARG A 28 -13.60 0.10 4.06
CA ARG A 28 -12.79 -1.10 3.90
C ARG A 28 -12.16 -1.18 2.51
N ALA A 29 -12.96 -1.00 1.45
CA ALA A 29 -12.46 -1.01 0.08
C ALA A 29 -11.39 0.07 -0.15
N PHE A 30 -11.57 1.26 0.43
CA PHE A 30 -10.58 2.32 0.39
C PHE A 30 -9.28 1.94 1.12
N ALA A 31 -9.38 1.35 2.31
CA ALA A 31 -8.19 0.89 3.04
C ALA A 31 -7.41 -0.18 2.26
N GLU A 32 -8.11 -1.15 1.66
CA GLU A 32 -7.54 -2.19 0.81
C GLU A 32 -6.87 -1.59 -0.44
N PHE A 33 -7.51 -0.59 -1.07
CA PHE A 33 -6.93 0.16 -2.18
C PHE A 33 -5.64 0.87 -1.78
N VAL A 34 -5.63 1.62 -0.68
CA VAL A 34 -4.44 2.34 -0.18
C VAL A 34 -3.31 1.36 0.12
N GLN A 35 -3.61 0.23 0.77
CA GLN A 35 -2.61 -0.80 1.06
C GLN A 35 -2.02 -1.38 -0.22
N THR A 36 -2.86 -1.75 -1.18
CA THR A 36 -2.42 -2.27 -2.48
C THR A 36 -1.57 -1.24 -3.24
N LYS A 37 -1.96 0.02 -3.20
CA LYS A 37 -1.22 1.12 -3.85
C LYS A 37 0.17 1.28 -3.24
N ARG A 38 0.29 1.23 -1.91
CA ARG A 38 1.59 1.29 -1.21
C ARG A 38 2.50 0.13 -1.61
N ILE A 39 1.98 -1.11 -1.60
CA ILE A 39 2.75 -2.29 -2.02
C ILE A 39 3.28 -2.12 -3.45
N ASN A 40 2.42 -1.67 -4.37
CA ASN A 40 2.82 -1.45 -5.76
C ASN A 40 3.90 -0.37 -5.88
N ASP A 41 3.82 0.70 -5.09
CA ASP A 41 4.83 1.77 -5.12
C ASP A 41 6.15 1.29 -4.49
N ASP A 42 6.12 0.51 -3.41
CA ASP A 42 7.31 -0.10 -2.79
C ASP A 42 8.01 -1.09 -3.75
N ILE A 43 7.24 -1.89 -4.51
CA ILE A 43 7.77 -2.78 -5.54
C ILE A 43 8.46 -1.97 -6.65
N LYS A 44 7.85 -0.88 -7.12
CA LYS A 44 8.46 -0.02 -8.15
C LYS A 44 9.78 0.58 -7.69
N VAL A 45 9.84 1.05 -6.44
CA VAL A 45 11.09 1.54 -5.85
C VAL A 45 12.14 0.43 -5.84
N SER A 46 11.77 -0.76 -5.36
CA SER A 46 12.68 -1.93 -5.30
C SER A 46 13.22 -2.33 -6.67
N LEU A 47 12.37 -2.31 -7.71
CA LEU A 47 12.78 -2.57 -9.09
C LEU A 47 13.76 -1.52 -9.60
N SER A 48 13.50 -0.23 -9.35
CA SER A 48 14.41 0.84 -9.76
C SER A 48 15.78 0.74 -9.07
N GLN A 49 15.79 0.41 -7.77
CA GLN A 49 17.03 0.16 -7.02
C GLN A 49 17.80 -1.03 -7.60
N LEU A 50 17.11 -2.10 -7.98
CA LEU A 50 17.72 -3.26 -8.62
C LEU A 50 18.36 -2.89 -9.96
N GLU A 51 17.66 -2.15 -10.83
CA GLU A 51 18.17 -1.66 -12.11
C GLU A 51 19.39 -0.75 -11.95
N GLN A 52 19.43 0.03 -10.86
CA GLN A 52 20.57 0.88 -10.51
C GLN A 52 21.75 0.10 -9.86
N GLY A 53 21.64 -1.21 -9.72
CA GLY A 53 22.67 -2.05 -9.08
C GLY A 53 22.78 -1.87 -7.56
N GLN A 54 21.75 -1.29 -6.92
CA GLN A 54 21.70 -1.06 -5.47
C GLN A 54 21.20 -2.29 -4.69
N ALA A 55 21.06 -3.44 -5.35
CA ALA A 55 20.67 -4.68 -4.70
C ALA A 55 21.77 -5.16 -3.74
N LEU A 56 21.35 -5.56 -2.54
CA LEU A 56 22.25 -6.13 -1.53
C LEU A 56 22.26 -7.66 -1.67
N LYS A 57 23.44 -8.27 -1.54
CA LYS A 57 23.53 -9.73 -1.45
C LYS A 57 22.96 -10.18 -0.11
N SER A 58 22.13 -11.22 -0.14
CA SER A 58 21.48 -11.76 1.06
C SER A 58 22.48 -12.12 2.15
N ALA A 59 23.61 -12.75 1.79
CA ALA A 59 24.66 -13.11 2.74
C ALA A 59 25.21 -11.88 3.49
N ASP A 60 25.45 -10.78 2.80
CA ASP A 60 25.98 -9.54 3.38
C ASP A 60 24.94 -8.92 4.34
N VAL A 61 23.66 -8.95 3.96
CA VAL A 61 22.55 -8.48 4.81
C VAL A 61 22.47 -9.31 6.09
N PHE A 62 22.42 -10.63 6.02
CA PHE A 62 22.32 -11.49 7.20
C PHE A 62 23.53 -11.33 8.14
N ASN A 63 24.74 -11.25 7.58
CA ASN A 63 25.94 -10.98 8.36
C ASN A 63 25.87 -9.62 9.07
N SER A 64 25.41 -8.57 8.38
CA SER A 64 25.26 -7.23 8.97
C SER A 64 24.24 -7.18 10.10
N ILE A 65 23.13 -7.91 9.97
CA ILE A 65 22.10 -8.00 11.00
C ILE A 65 22.67 -8.74 12.22
N ARG A 66 23.29 -9.90 12.01
CA ARG A 66 23.89 -10.69 13.09
C ARG A 66 24.90 -9.86 13.88
N ALA A 67 25.83 -9.18 13.20
CA ALA A 67 26.85 -8.34 13.83
C ALA A 67 26.28 -7.15 14.63
N ARG A 68 25.01 -6.79 14.44
CA ARG A 68 24.34 -5.71 15.19
C ARG A 68 23.76 -6.17 16.52
N TYR A 69 23.55 -7.48 16.68
CA TYR A 69 22.89 -8.07 17.86
C TYR A 69 23.81 -9.00 18.66
N GLU A 70 25.04 -9.24 18.19
CA GLU A 70 26.15 -9.85 18.94
C GLU A 70 27.06 -8.75 19.49
#